data_AF-A0A6C0KKW7-F1
#
_entry.id   AF-A0A6C0KKW7-F1
#
_cell.length_a   1.000
_cell.length_b   1.000
_cell.length_c   1.000
_cell.angle_alpha   90.00
_cell.angle_beta   90.00
_cell.angle_gamma   90.00
#
_symmetry.space_group_name_H-M   'P 1'
#
loop_
_entity.id
_entity.type
_entity.pdbx_description
1 polymer ?
#
loop_
_entity_poly.entity_id
_entity_poly.type
_entity_poly.pdbx_seq_one_letter_code
_entity_poly.pdbx_strand_id
1 'polypeptide(L)'
;MDNQSLVTTIKQWIDLENEISEMSKKLRIMRKSKKDLNLTLMKVMKENEIDCFDCNSGQLTYTKNNIKKPINKKYLNDVLGKYFQDSSQEEADKLCNYIMENRDVRIQENIKLKKKNFNHDNV
;
A
#
# COMPACT_ATOMS: atom_id res chain seq x y z
N MET A 1 -2.80 35.88 -8.41
CA MET A 1 -2.95 35.13 -9.67
C MET A 1 -4.10 35.74 -10.43
N ASP A 2 -3.90 36.09 -11.69
CA ASP A 2 -5.02 36.44 -12.57
C ASP A 2 -5.81 35.17 -12.97
N ASN A 3 -7.03 35.37 -13.49
CA ASN A 3 -7.92 34.26 -13.85
C ASN A 3 -7.34 33.37 -14.97
N GLN A 4 -6.45 33.90 -15.82
CA GLN A 4 -5.90 33.18 -16.95
C GLN A 4 -4.77 32.21 -16.54
N SER A 5 -3.92 32.65 -15.60
CA SER A 5 -2.90 31.85 -14.94
C SER A 5 -3.52 30.71 -14.13
N LEU A 6 -4.63 30.97 -13.44
CA LEU A 6 -5.37 29.93 -12.71
C LEU A 6 -5.93 28.86 -13.65
N VAL A 7 -6.59 29.25 -14.74
CA VAL A 7 -7.15 28.30 -15.72
C VAL A 7 -6.06 27.44 -16.35
N THR A 8 -4.91 28.01 -16.65
CA THR A 8 -3.77 27.27 -17.23
C THR A 8 -3.21 26.25 -16.23
N THR A 9 -3.05 26.66 -14.97
CA THR A 9 -2.57 25.79 -13.88
C THR A 9 -3.51 24.60 -13.67
N ILE A 10 -4.82 24.84 -13.66
CA ILE A 10 -5.82 23.77 -13.51
C ILE A 10 -5.78 22.79 -14.69
N LYS A 11 -5.65 23.29 -15.93
CA LYS A 11 -5.53 22.43 -17.12
C LYS A 11 -4.31 21.52 -17.05
N GLN A 12 -3.14 22.09 -16.79
CA GLN A 12 -1.90 21.32 -16.61
C GLN A 12 -2.01 20.29 -15.50
N TRP A 13 -2.62 20.67 -14.37
CA TRP A 13 -2.84 19.74 -13.26
C TRP A 13 -3.76 18.58 -13.65
N ILE A 14 -4.84 18.82 -14.40
CA ILE A 14 -5.75 17.77 -14.90
C ILE A 14 -5.03 16.84 -15.88
N ASP A 15 -4.21 17.39 -16.77
CA ASP A 15 -3.44 16.62 -17.75
C ASP A 15 -2.46 15.68 -17.04
N LEU A 16 -1.71 16.19 -16.06
CA LEU A 16 -0.81 15.39 -15.23
C LEU A 16 -1.57 14.31 -14.43
N GLU A 17 -2.71 14.64 -13.84
CA GLU A 17 -3.52 13.66 -13.10
C GLU A 17 -4.00 12.51 -13.99
N ASN A 18 -4.39 12.80 -15.23
CA ASN A 18 -4.79 11.77 -16.19
C ASN A 18 -3.60 10.88 -16.59
N GLU A 19 -2.45 11.47 -16.88
CA GLU A 19 -1.24 10.74 -17.29
C GLU A 19 -0.73 9.84 -16.16
N ILE A 20 -0.69 10.36 -14.92
CA ILE A 20 -0.36 9.59 -13.72
C ILE A 20 -1.35 8.44 -13.52
N SER A 21 -2.65 8.67 -13.71
CA SER A 21 -3.68 7.63 -13.60
C SER A 21 -3.44 6.49 -14.57
N GLU A 22 -3.11 6.79 -15.82
CA GLU A 22 -2.83 5.80 -16.86
C GLU A 22 -1.55 5.03 -16.59
N MET A 23 -0.44 5.72 -16.26
CA MET A 23 0.82 5.09 -15.90
C MET A 23 0.66 4.20 -14.67
N SER A 24 -0.09 4.63 -13.66
CA SER A 24 -0.36 3.86 -12.45
C SER A 24 -1.11 2.56 -12.74
N LYS A 25 -2.06 2.56 -13.69
CA LYS A 25 -2.75 1.34 -14.14
C LYS A 25 -1.77 0.36 -14.78
N LYS A 26 -0.93 0.82 -15.70
CA LYS A 26 0.10 0.00 -16.37
C LYS A 26 1.08 -0.57 -15.34
N LEU A 27 1.56 0.27 -14.43
CA LEU A 27 2.47 -0.13 -13.35
C LEU A 27 1.85 -1.16 -12.42
N ARG A 28 0.56 -1.04 -12.10
CA ARG A 28 -0.17 -2.04 -11.29
C ARG A 28 -0.19 -3.41 -11.97
N ILE A 29 -0.44 -3.45 -13.28
CA ILE A 29 -0.43 -4.70 -14.06
C ILE A 29 0.97 -5.32 -14.04
N MET A 30 2.01 -4.53 -14.35
CA MET A 30 3.40 -5.02 -14.35
C MET A 30 3.84 -5.52 -12.97
N ARG A 31 3.47 -4.82 -11.89
CA ARG A 31 3.75 -5.26 -10.51
C ARG A 31 3.07 -6.58 -10.17
N LYS A 32 1.82 -6.78 -10.64
CA LYS A 32 1.09 -8.04 -10.46
C LYS A 32 1.80 -9.18 -11.21
N SER A 33 2.07 -9.01 -12.51
CA SER A 33 2.77 -10.01 -13.31
C SER A 33 4.15 -10.35 -12.73
N LYS A 34 4.92 -9.35 -12.28
CA LYS A 34 6.21 -9.57 -11.61
C LYS A 34 6.04 -10.36 -10.32
N LYS A 35 5.01 -10.07 -9.51
CA LYS A 35 4.74 -10.82 -8.28
C LYS A 35 4.42 -12.28 -8.58
N ASP A 36 3.62 -12.55 -9.60
CA ASP A 36 3.23 -13.90 -10.00
C ASP A 36 4.46 -14.69 -10.49
N LEU A 37 5.32 -14.06 -11.31
CA LEU A 37 6.62 -14.66 -11.72
C LEU A 37 7.54 -14.92 -10.53
N ASN A 38 7.63 -14.00 -9.56
CA ASN A 38 8.43 -14.19 -8.36
C ASN A 38 7.95 -15.41 -7.54
N LEU A 39 6.64 -15.65 -7.45
CA LEU A 39 6.10 -16.83 -6.75
C LEU A 39 6.53 -18.13 -7.45
N THR A 40 6.45 -18.16 -8.78
CA THR A 40 6.92 -19.30 -9.57
C THR A 40 8.42 -19.52 -9.40
N LEU A 41 9.23 -18.47 -9.50
CA LEU A 41 10.68 -18.55 -9.33
C LEU A 41 11.07 -19.01 -7.92
N MET A 42 10.46 -18.46 -6.87
CA MET A 42 10.72 -18.90 -5.50
C MET A 42 10.37 -20.37 -5.29
N LYS A 43 9.30 -20.86 -5.93
CA LYS A 43 8.94 -22.28 -5.88
C LYS A 43 10.02 -23.14 -6.54
N VAL A 44 10.41 -22.81 -7.77
CA VAL A 44 11.46 -23.53 -8.51
C VAL A 44 12.80 -23.51 -7.76
N MET A 45 13.22 -22.35 -7.27
CA MET A 45 14.48 -22.20 -6.52
C MET A 45 14.45 -23.02 -5.22
N LYS A 46 13.32 -23.07 -4.52
CA LYS A 46 13.18 -23.88 -3.29
C LYS A 46 13.14 -25.38 -3.57
N GLU A 47 12.42 -25.82 -4.60
CA GLU A 47 12.27 -27.24 -4.96
C GLU A 47 13.56 -27.84 -5.49
N ASN A 48 14.39 -27.04 -6.15
CA ASN A 48 15.66 -27.47 -6.73
C ASN A 48 16.88 -27.05 -5.89
N GLU A 49 16.65 -26.51 -4.68
CA GLU A 49 17.72 -26.05 -3.76
C GLU A 49 18.73 -25.08 -4.42
N ILE A 50 18.21 -24.17 -5.26
CA ILE A 50 19.01 -23.17 -5.98
C ILE A 50 19.05 -21.89 -5.13
N ASP A 51 20.20 -21.61 -4.52
CA ASP A 51 20.40 -20.38 -3.73
C ASP A 51 20.69 -19.15 -4.60
N CYS A 52 21.42 -19.34 -5.71
CA CYS A 52 21.78 -18.29 -6.64
C CYS A 52 21.72 -18.76 -8.10
N PHE A 53 21.34 -17.86 -9.00
CA PHE A 53 21.27 -18.09 -10.44
C PHE A 53 21.84 -16.90 -11.19
N ASP A 54 22.96 -17.09 -11.89
CA ASP A 54 23.58 -16.06 -12.71
C ASP A 54 22.87 -15.91 -14.04
N CYS A 55 22.63 -14.66 -14.46
CA CYS A 55 22.11 -14.31 -15.76
C CYS A 55 22.88 -13.12 -16.35
N ASN A 56 22.66 -12.86 -17.65
CA ASN A 56 23.40 -11.82 -18.38
C ASN A 56 23.30 -10.42 -17.74
N SER A 57 22.25 -10.16 -16.95
CA SER A 57 21.99 -8.87 -16.30
C SER A 57 22.30 -8.85 -14.81
N GLY A 58 22.91 -9.91 -14.25
CA GLY A 58 23.27 -10.02 -12.84
C GLY A 58 22.89 -11.36 -12.23
N GLN A 59 22.82 -11.43 -10.90
CA GLN A 59 22.50 -12.66 -10.17
C GLN A 59 21.12 -12.56 -9.52
N LEU A 60 20.34 -13.63 -9.63
CA LEU A 60 19.14 -13.85 -8.84
C LEU A 60 19.53 -14.63 -7.59
N THR A 61 19.30 -14.06 -6.41
CA THR A 61 19.57 -14.71 -5.13
C THR A 61 18.26 -14.96 -4.40
N TYR A 62 18.05 -16.18 -3.90
CA TYR A 62 16.96 -16.47 -3.00
C TYR A 62 17.28 -15.93 -1.60
N THR A 63 16.54 -14.92 -1.14
CA THR A 63 16.71 -14.34 0.19
C THR A 63 15.43 -14.44 1.01
N LYS A 64 15.55 -14.87 2.28
CA LYS A 64 14.44 -14.91 3.23
C LYS A 64 14.72 -13.97 4.41
N ASN A 65 13.92 -12.91 4.51
CA ASN A 65 14.02 -11.94 5.60
C ASN A 65 12.83 -12.07 6.56
N ASN A 66 13.10 -12.22 7.85
CA ASN A 66 12.07 -12.19 8.88
C ASN A 66 11.85 -10.74 9.36
N ILE A 67 10.84 -10.07 8.80
CA ILE A 67 10.47 -8.71 9.20
C ILE A 67 9.31 -8.73 10.20
N LYS A 68 9.38 -7.91 11.24
CA LYS A 68 8.24 -7.71 12.17
C LYS A 68 7.12 -7.00 11.42
N LYS A 69 5.88 -7.46 11.61
CA LYS A 69 4.70 -6.81 11.01
C LYS A 69 4.47 -5.44 11.67
N PRO A 70 3.97 -4.44 10.92
CA PRO A 70 3.54 -3.18 11.50
C PRO A 70 2.44 -3.38 12.56
N ILE A 71 2.45 -2.55 13.60
CA ILE A 71 1.43 -2.56 14.64
C ILE A 71 0.18 -1.85 14.11
N ASN A 72 -0.87 -2.61 13.85
CA ASN A 72 -2.20 -2.10 13.52
C ASN A 72 -3.16 -2.27 14.71
N LYS A 73 -4.35 -1.66 14.65
CA LYS A 73 -5.32 -1.67 15.77
C LYS A 73 -5.67 -3.09 16.23
N LYS A 74 -5.91 -4.00 15.28
CA LYS A 74 -6.22 -5.40 15.60
C LYS A 74 -5.06 -6.07 16.33
N TYR A 75 -3.85 -5.99 15.77
CA TYR A 75 -2.66 -6.58 16.38
C TYR A 75 -2.35 -5.97 17.76
N LEU A 76 -2.52 -4.66 17.92
CA LEU A 76 -2.34 -3.99 19.20
C LEU A 76 -3.34 -4.49 20.24
N ASN A 77 -4.63 -4.55 19.90
CA ASN A 77 -5.66 -5.08 20.79
C ASN A 77 -5.37 -6.55 21.15
N ASP A 78 -5.06 -7.40 20.17
CA ASP A 78 -4.71 -8.80 20.40
C ASP A 78 -3.49 -8.96 21.34
N VAL A 79 -2.46 -8.12 21.19
CA VAL A 79 -1.26 -8.16 22.04
C VAL A 79 -1.54 -7.64 23.45
N LEU A 80 -2.29 -6.56 23.57
CA LEU A 80 -2.67 -6.00 24.87
C LEU A 80 -3.60 -6.98 25.61
N GLY A 81 -4.63 -7.53 24.96
CA GLY A 81 -5.49 -8.56 25.57
C GLY A 81 -4.69 -9.79 26.04
N LYS A 82 -3.71 -10.25 25.25
CA LYS A 82 -2.79 -11.31 25.69
C LYS A 82 -1.91 -10.91 26.87
N TYR A 83 -1.48 -9.66 26.95
CA TYR A 83 -0.63 -9.16 28.02
C TYR A 83 -1.39 -9.01 29.33
N PHE A 84 -2.63 -8.49 29.28
CA PHE A 84 -3.49 -8.31 30.45
C PHE A 84 -4.23 -9.60 30.88
N GLN A 85 -4.25 -10.64 30.02
CA GLN A 85 -4.86 -11.94 30.31
C GLN A 85 -6.29 -11.81 30.89
N ASP A 86 -6.68 -12.67 31.83
CA ASP A 86 -7.97 -12.65 32.54
C ASP A 86 -8.05 -11.56 33.62
N SER A 87 -6.98 -10.80 33.85
CA SER A 87 -6.90 -9.88 35.00
C SER A 87 -7.74 -8.62 34.79
N SER A 88 -7.77 -8.06 33.56
CA SER A 88 -8.70 -6.99 33.18
C SER A 88 -8.68 -6.73 31.68
N GLN A 89 -9.63 -7.32 30.95
CA GLN A 89 -9.85 -7.01 29.54
C GLN A 89 -10.21 -5.52 29.34
N GLU A 90 -10.89 -4.92 30.32
CA GLU A 90 -11.30 -3.52 30.28
C GLU A 90 -10.09 -2.56 30.29
N GLU A 91 -9.03 -2.89 31.01
CA GLU A 91 -7.78 -2.10 31.02
C GLU A 91 -7.03 -2.20 29.69
N ALA A 92 -7.02 -3.39 29.08
CA ALA A 92 -6.43 -3.60 27.76
C ALA A 92 -7.11 -2.71 26.69
N ASP A 93 -8.44 -2.66 26.72
CA ASP A 93 -9.23 -1.85 25.81
C ASP A 93 -9.07 -0.35 26.08
N LYS A 94 -9.04 0.07 27.36
CA LYS A 94 -8.75 1.46 27.74
C LYS A 94 -7.39 1.91 27.22
N LEU A 95 -6.34 1.11 27.40
CA LEU A 95 -5.00 1.43 26.93
C LEU A 95 -4.91 1.44 25.40
N CYS A 96 -5.55 0.49 24.73
CA CYS A 96 -5.61 0.44 23.27
C CYS A 96 -6.27 1.71 22.70
N ASN A 97 -7.39 2.13 23.29
CA ASN A 97 -8.08 3.36 22.91
C ASN A 97 -7.23 4.60 23.21
N TYR A 98 -6.61 4.69 24.39
CA TYR A 98 -5.73 5.80 24.75
C TYR A 98 -4.59 5.98 23.74
N ILE A 99 -3.91 4.89 23.35
CA ILE A 99 -2.84 4.93 22.34
C ILE A 99 -3.38 5.40 20.98
N MET A 100 -4.58 4.97 20.59
CA MET A 100 -5.19 5.35 19.31
C MET A 100 -5.61 6.82 19.28
N GLU A 101 -6.14 7.34 20.40
CA GLU A 101 -6.59 8.73 20.54
C GLU A 101 -5.41 9.72 20.60
N ASN A 102 -4.31 9.32 21.25
CA ASN A 102 -3.12 10.15 21.37
C ASN A 102 -2.12 9.98 20.22
N ARG A 103 -2.49 9.22 19.18
CA ARG A 103 -1.63 9.05 18.00
C ARG A 103 -1.63 10.34 17.18
N ASP A 104 -0.43 10.84 16.87
CA ASP A 104 -0.27 12.06 16.09
C ASP A 104 -1.11 12.06 14.80
N VAL A 105 -1.98 13.06 14.68
CA VAL A 105 -2.74 13.33 13.47
C VAL A 105 -1.95 14.34 12.65
N ARG A 106 -1.55 13.94 11.44
CA ARG A 106 -1.01 14.87 10.43
C ARG A 106 -2.11 15.24 9.46
N ILE A 107 -2.44 16.54 9.42
CA ILE A 107 -3.36 17.08 8.41
C ILE A 107 -2.62 17.08 7.07
N GLN A 108 -3.20 16.41 6.08
CA GLN A 108 -2.73 16.41 4.70
C GLN A 108 -3.83 16.98 3.81
N GLU A 109 -3.54 18.12 3.18
CA GLU A 109 -4.43 18.73 2.20
C GLU A 109 -4.10 18.21 0.80
N ASN A 110 -5.12 17.87 0.02
CA ASN A 110 -4.94 17.32 -1.32
C ASN A 110 -6.10 17.74 -2.24
N ILE A 111 -5.77 18.01 -3.50
CA ILE A 111 -6.74 18.30 -4.56
C ILE A 111 -7.11 16.99 -5.25
N LYS A 112 -8.41 16.73 -5.44
CA LYS A 112 -8.91 15.52 -6.11
C LYS A 112 -9.85 15.85 -7.25
N LEU A 113 -9.66 15.21 -8.40
CA LEU A 113 -10.57 15.29 -9.53
C LEU A 113 -11.67 14.21 -9.38
N LYS A 114 -12.92 14.62 -9.18
CA LYS A 114 -14.07 13.70 -9.20
C LYS A 114 -14.57 13.54 -10.64
N LYS A 115 -14.25 12.41 -11.28
CA LYS A 115 -14.79 12.07 -12.61
C LYS A 115 -16.28 11.75 -12.49
N LYS A 116 -17.13 12.31 -13.36
CA LYS A 116 -18.54 11.90 -13.46
C LYS A 116 -18.58 10.51 -14.10
N ASN A 117 -19.08 9.51 -13.39
CA ASN A 117 -19.43 8.24 -13.99
C ASN A 117 -20.71 8.47 -14.80
N PHE A 118 -20.60 8.50 -16.12
CA PHE A 118 -21.78 8.35 -16.97
C PHE A 118 -22.10 6.85 -16.97
N ASN A 119 -23.03 6.43 -16.11
CA ASN A 119 -23.67 5.13 -16.28
C ASN A 119 -24.38 5.19 -17.64
N HIS A 120 -23.92 4.37 -18.58
CA HIS A 120 -24.57 4.19 -19.87
C HIS A 120 -25.68 3.15 -19.68
N ASP A 121 -26.68 3.49 -18.88
CA ASP A 121 -27.94 2.76 -18.82
C ASP A 121 -28.99 3.68 -19.47
N ASN A 122 -29.20 3.49 -20.78
CA ASN A 122 -30.43 3.73 -21.53
C ASN A 122 -30.14 3.54 -23.03
N VAL A 123 -30.14 2.29 -23.48
CA VAL A 123 -30.64 1.89 -24.80
C VAL A 123 -31.55 0.69 -24.59
#